data_AF-A0A922EMN3-F1
#
_entry.id   AF-A0A922EMN3-F1
#
_cell.length_a   1.000
_cell.length_b   1.000
_cell.length_c   1.000
_cell.angle_alpha   90.00
_cell.angle_beta   90.00
_cell.angle_gamma   90.00
#
_symmetry.space_group_name_H-M   'P 1'
#
loop_
_entity.id
_entity.type
_entity.pdbx_description
1 polymer ?
#
loop_
_entity_poly.entity_id
_entity_poly.type
_entity_poly.pdbx_seq_one_letter_code
_entity_poly.pdbx_strand_id
1 'polypeptide(L)'
;MSNRPFDSLPPTESLELENGLTLVPRVKLSFTIYPTNPTVTKPVDEWKLKLTLIDFLQTSLSSPVTVPEDDLEIRRVGDLKKRKREDPVAQGSICIRDLRFLNRTTNRSNVDEEGKEEEDVKVLEKKYMDWRKYIVEKMDGMELNLEGVKYRLNVAVPASDDFEAMKKAWEEFYAFGNRGHSRSGRQEPDTIVLRGLPSRWFAEPLVSSKPSMLVTHSIFSRLGTIRYFRMQLYF
;
A
#
# COMPACT_ATOMS: atom_id res chain seq x y z
N MET A 1 -25.08 6.69 -11.17
CA MET A 1 -23.87 6.47 -10.35
C MET A 1 -24.31 5.72 -9.11
N SER A 2 -23.72 4.56 -8.81
CA SER A 2 -24.14 3.72 -7.68
C SER A 2 -23.59 4.27 -6.37
N ASN A 3 -24.47 4.69 -5.45
CA ASN A 3 -24.13 5.09 -4.08
C ASN A 3 -23.99 3.85 -3.18
N ARG A 4 -23.07 2.94 -3.53
CA ARG A 4 -22.76 1.81 -2.63
C ARG A 4 -21.93 2.34 -1.44
N PRO A 5 -22.24 1.95 -0.20
CA PRO A 5 -21.46 2.36 0.96
C PRO A 5 -20.03 1.85 0.85
N PHE A 6 -19.05 2.63 1.32
CA PHE A 6 -17.64 2.25 1.28
C PHE A 6 -17.37 0.90 1.95
N ASP A 7 -18.07 0.63 3.05
CA ASP A 7 -17.91 -0.58 3.86
C ASP A 7 -18.35 -1.87 3.14
N SER A 8 -19.09 -1.77 2.03
CA SER A 8 -19.48 -2.91 1.22
C SER A 8 -18.60 -3.10 -0.02
N LEU A 9 -17.55 -2.30 -0.20
CA LEU A 9 -16.65 -2.42 -1.34
C LEU A 9 -15.64 -3.54 -1.12
N PRO A 10 -15.51 -4.50 -2.06
CA PRO A 10 -14.54 -5.56 -1.92
C PRO A 10 -13.10 -5.05 -2.04
N PRO A 11 -12.12 -5.72 -1.42
CA PRO A 11 -10.71 -5.30 -1.38
C PRO A 11 -10.00 -5.32 -2.75
N THR A 12 -10.69 -5.72 -3.81
CA THR A 12 -10.16 -5.82 -5.18
C THR A 12 -10.83 -4.84 -6.15
N GLU A 13 -11.88 -4.13 -5.71
CA GLU A 13 -12.61 -3.18 -6.55
C GLU A 13 -12.12 -1.74 -6.34
N SER A 14 -12.12 -0.98 -7.43
CA SER A 14 -11.76 0.44 -7.41
C SER A 14 -12.96 1.30 -7.06
N LEU A 15 -12.74 2.31 -6.22
CA LEU A 15 -13.75 3.32 -5.93
C LEU A 15 -13.54 4.56 -6.81
N GLU A 16 -14.51 4.84 -7.67
CA GLU A 16 -14.56 6.11 -8.39
C GLU A 16 -14.90 7.26 -7.44
N LEU A 17 -14.00 8.23 -7.39
CA LEU A 17 -14.19 9.51 -6.73
C LEU A 17 -14.59 10.57 -7.77
N GLU A 18 -14.91 11.76 -7.30
CA GLU A 18 -15.18 12.88 -8.19
C GLU A 18 -13.91 13.43 -8.86
N ASN A 19 -14.09 14.24 -9.90
CA ASN A 19 -13.02 14.87 -10.68
C ASN A 19 -12.04 13.90 -11.35
N GLY A 20 -12.52 12.71 -11.74
CA GLY A 20 -11.70 11.72 -12.43
C GLY A 20 -10.64 11.06 -11.54
N LEU A 21 -10.77 11.19 -10.22
CA LEU A 21 -9.96 10.47 -9.25
C LEU A 21 -10.55 9.08 -9.03
N THR A 22 -9.67 8.09 -8.84
CA THR A 22 -10.08 6.72 -8.54
C THR A 22 -9.17 6.16 -7.48
N LEU A 23 -9.76 5.61 -6.41
CA LEU A 23 -9.01 4.82 -5.44
C LEU A 23 -8.89 3.41 -5.98
N VAL A 24 -7.67 3.02 -6.29
CA VAL A 24 -7.35 1.67 -6.77
C VAL A 24 -6.75 0.89 -5.61
N PRO A 25 -7.30 -0.29 -5.26
CA PRO A 25 -6.73 -1.12 -4.22
C PRO A 25 -5.33 -1.56 -4.61
N ARG A 26 -4.45 -1.66 -3.62
CA ARG A 26 -3.05 -2.02 -3.84
C ARG A 26 -2.47 -2.79 -2.66
N VAL A 27 -1.58 -3.71 -2.96
CA VAL A 27 -0.66 -4.32 -1.98
C VAL A 27 0.71 -3.69 -2.15
N LYS A 28 1.20 -3.01 -1.12
CA LYS A 28 2.58 -2.50 -1.09
C LYS A 28 3.46 -3.46 -0.30
N LEU A 29 4.61 -3.82 -0.86
CA LEU A 29 5.67 -4.48 -0.11
C LEU A 29 6.90 -3.58 -0.12
N SER A 30 7.54 -3.42 1.04
CA SER A 30 8.86 -2.82 1.14
C SER A 30 9.90 -3.92 1.22
N PHE A 31 11.02 -3.73 0.53
CA PHE A 31 12.11 -4.69 0.58
C PHE A 31 13.46 -4.02 0.81
N THR A 32 14.34 -4.73 1.48
CA THR A 32 15.74 -4.37 1.71
C THR A 32 16.63 -5.48 1.22
N ILE A 33 17.73 -5.09 0.57
CA ILE A 33 18.64 -6.02 -0.08
C ILE A 33 19.95 -6.00 0.68
N TYR A 34 20.36 -7.18 1.13
CA TYR A 34 21.61 -7.41 1.83
C TYR A 34 22.54 -8.21 0.93
N PRO A 35 23.83 -7.89 0.87
CA PRO A 35 24.77 -8.73 0.15
C PRO A 35 25.04 -9.99 0.97
N THR A 36 25.01 -11.16 0.34
CA THR A 36 25.34 -12.43 1.02
C THR A 36 26.86 -12.58 1.16
N ASN A 37 27.62 -11.92 0.28
CA ASN A 37 29.09 -11.88 0.33
C ASN A 37 29.58 -10.47 0.68
N PRO A 38 30.58 -10.31 1.57
CA PRO A 38 31.03 -9.00 2.05
C PRO A 38 31.89 -8.21 1.04
N THR A 39 32.21 -8.78 -0.12
CA THR A 39 33.12 -8.19 -1.14
C THR A 39 32.40 -7.41 -2.25
N VAL A 40 31.13 -7.06 -2.07
CA VAL A 40 30.37 -6.30 -3.06
C VAL A 40 30.91 -4.87 -3.15
N THR A 41 31.64 -4.61 -4.23
CA THR A 41 32.25 -3.30 -4.54
C THR A 41 31.49 -2.54 -5.63
N LYS A 42 30.63 -3.24 -6.38
CA LYS A 42 29.81 -2.66 -7.44
C LYS A 42 28.40 -2.32 -6.92
N PRO A 43 27.79 -1.22 -7.41
CA PRO A 43 26.40 -0.92 -7.10
C PRO A 43 25.49 -2.00 -7.69
N VAL A 44 24.36 -2.21 -7.02
CA VAL A 44 23.33 -3.13 -7.52
C VAL A 44 22.78 -2.60 -8.85
N ASP A 45 22.74 -3.47 -9.85
CA ASP A 45 22.07 -3.20 -11.12
C ASP A 45 20.56 -3.15 -10.87
N GLU A 46 20.00 -1.94 -10.92
CA GLU A 46 18.59 -1.70 -10.65
C GLU A 46 17.70 -2.34 -11.70
N TRP A 47 18.08 -2.27 -12.96
CA TRP A 47 17.27 -2.78 -14.07
C TRP A 47 17.19 -4.32 -14.02
N LYS A 48 18.32 -5.00 -13.80
CA LYS A 48 18.31 -6.46 -13.61
C LYS A 48 17.50 -6.85 -12.37
N LEU A 49 17.65 -6.10 -11.28
CA LEU A 49 16.87 -6.38 -10.07
C LEU A 49 15.37 -6.24 -10.35
N LYS A 50 14.95 -5.18 -11.06
CA LYS A 50 13.55 -5.03 -11.48
C LYS A 50 13.05 -6.23 -12.26
N LEU A 51 13.79 -6.63 -13.30
CA LEU A 51 13.42 -7.77 -14.13
C LEU A 51 13.32 -9.06 -13.33
N THR A 52 14.29 -9.34 -12.45
CA THR A 52 14.25 -10.57 -11.64
C THR A 52 13.05 -10.62 -10.68
N LEU A 53 12.67 -9.49 -10.09
CA LEU A 53 11.50 -9.42 -9.23
C LEU A 53 10.20 -9.57 -10.02
N ILE A 54 10.10 -8.92 -11.18
CA ILE A 54 8.93 -9.03 -12.07
C ILE A 54 8.77 -10.47 -12.57
N ASP A 55 9.86 -11.09 -13.03
CA ASP A 55 9.88 -12.48 -13.51
C ASP A 55 9.45 -13.45 -12.40
N PHE A 56 9.95 -13.27 -11.17
CA PHE A 56 9.53 -14.07 -10.02
C PHE A 56 8.02 -13.98 -9.77
N LEU A 57 7.44 -12.78 -9.80
CA LEU A 57 6.00 -12.57 -9.55
C LEU A 57 5.13 -13.19 -10.64
N GLN A 58 5.65 -13.29 -11.88
CA GLN A 58 4.95 -13.90 -12.99
C GLN A 58 5.07 -15.42 -13.01
N THR A 59 6.21 -15.98 -12.58
CA THR A 59 6.51 -17.41 -12.79
C THR A 59 6.44 -18.27 -11.54
N SER A 60 6.77 -17.71 -10.37
CA SER A 60 7.08 -18.48 -9.17
C SER A 60 5.95 -18.49 -8.13
N LEU A 61 4.93 -17.64 -8.31
CA LEU A 61 3.76 -17.59 -7.44
C LEU A 61 2.69 -18.59 -7.89
N SER A 62 1.88 -19.09 -6.96
CA SER A 62 0.73 -19.95 -7.27
C SER A 62 -0.32 -19.25 -8.16
N SER A 63 -0.32 -17.92 -8.20
CA SER A 63 -1.10 -17.13 -9.14
C SER A 63 -0.18 -16.06 -9.74
N PRO A 64 0.01 -16.03 -11.07
CA PRO A 64 0.92 -15.08 -11.71
C PRO A 64 0.39 -13.66 -11.53
N VAL A 65 1.27 -12.74 -11.15
CA VAL A 65 0.95 -11.33 -10.95
C VAL A 65 1.75 -10.48 -11.92
N THR A 66 1.05 -9.57 -12.61
CA THR A 66 1.69 -8.60 -13.49
C THR A 66 1.92 -7.30 -12.73
N VAL A 67 3.15 -6.83 -12.70
CA VAL A 67 3.54 -5.56 -12.08
C VAL A 67 4.29 -4.70 -13.11
N PRO A 68 3.82 -3.47 -13.39
CA PRO A 68 4.55 -2.52 -14.21
C PRO A 68 5.90 -2.13 -13.57
N GLU A 69 6.91 -1.80 -14.38
CA GLU A 69 8.22 -1.37 -13.89
C GLU A 69 8.16 -0.06 -13.06
N ASP A 70 7.19 0.81 -13.36
CA ASP A 70 6.96 2.08 -12.67
C ASP A 70 6.43 1.89 -11.24
N ASP A 71 5.75 0.77 -10.98
CA ASP A 71 5.26 0.40 -9.65
C ASP A 71 6.34 -0.24 -8.78
N LEU A 72 7.57 -0.37 -9.31
CA LEU A 72 8.75 -0.88 -8.62
C LEU A 72 9.79 0.24 -8.45
N GLU A 73 9.90 0.74 -7.22
CA GLU A 73 10.92 1.73 -6.85
C GLU A 73 12.10 1.04 -6.18
N ILE A 74 13.32 1.33 -6.65
CA ILE A 74 14.57 0.88 -6.02
C ILE A 74 15.43 2.11 -5.75
N ARG A 75 16.01 2.16 -4.57
CA ARG A 75 16.94 3.20 -4.13
C ARG A 75 18.17 2.55 -3.54
N ARG A 76 19.33 2.88 -4.10
CA ARG A 76 20.63 2.46 -3.56
C ARG A 76 20.87 3.12 -2.22
N VAL A 77 21.37 2.36 -1.25
CA VAL A 77 21.60 2.84 0.11
C VAL A 77 23.09 3.06 0.32
N GLY A 78 23.46 4.33 0.51
CA GLY A 78 24.78 4.73 0.96
C GLY A 78 25.91 4.60 -0.07
N ASP A 79 27.09 5.03 0.35
CA ASP A 79 28.33 4.88 -0.41
C ASP A 79 28.96 3.53 -0.04
N LEU A 80 29.15 2.64 -1.02
CA LEU A 80 29.66 1.28 -0.81
C LEU A 80 31.00 1.25 -0.08
N LYS A 81 31.78 2.34 -0.15
CA LYS A 81 33.09 2.48 0.49
C LYS A 81 33.04 2.79 1.99
N LYS A 82 31.93 3.37 2.50
CA LYS A 82 31.78 3.79 3.91
C LYS A 82 30.86 2.87 4.72
N ARG A 83 30.44 1.78 4.10
CA ARG A 83 29.43 0.84 4.56
C ARG A 83 30.02 -0.20 5.51
N LYS A 84 29.25 -0.64 6.52
CA LYS A 84 29.58 -1.86 7.28
C LYS A 84 29.25 -3.11 6.46
N ARG A 85 29.91 -4.22 6.77
CA ARG A 85 29.78 -5.47 6.00
C ARG A 85 28.34 -6.00 5.94
N GLU A 86 27.54 -5.76 6.97
CA GLU A 86 26.15 -6.26 7.13
C GLU A 86 25.06 -5.25 6.74
N ASP A 87 25.41 -4.03 6.32
CA ASP A 87 24.40 -3.02 5.99
C ASP A 87 23.54 -3.47 4.79
N PRO A 88 22.43 -2.79 4.48
CA PRO A 88 21.76 -2.95 3.18
C PRO A 88 22.53 -2.27 2.05
N VAL A 89 22.44 -2.80 0.83
CA VAL A 89 23.00 -2.18 -0.40
C VAL A 89 21.94 -1.39 -1.16
N ALA A 90 20.68 -1.79 -1.03
CA ALA A 90 19.55 -1.15 -1.68
C ALA A 90 18.29 -1.41 -0.87
N GLN A 91 17.32 -0.54 -1.06
CA GLN A 91 15.98 -0.64 -0.51
C GLN A 91 14.98 -0.28 -1.60
N GLY A 92 13.77 -0.78 -1.52
CA GLY A 92 12.77 -0.50 -2.51
C GLY A 92 11.37 -0.79 -2.03
N SER A 93 10.42 -0.52 -2.91
CA SER A 93 9.04 -0.92 -2.71
C SER A 93 8.41 -1.34 -4.02
N ILE A 94 7.52 -2.32 -3.93
CA ILE A 94 6.68 -2.77 -5.04
C ILE A 94 5.21 -2.52 -4.71
N CYS A 95 4.47 -2.02 -5.69
CA CYS A 95 3.02 -1.86 -5.60
C CYS A 95 2.33 -2.82 -6.56
N ILE A 96 1.49 -3.71 -6.03
CA ILE A 96 0.68 -4.64 -6.82
C ILE A 96 -0.75 -4.09 -6.86
N ARG A 97 -1.24 -3.75 -8.04
CA ARG A 97 -2.59 -3.17 -8.25
C ARG A 97 -3.57 -4.15 -8.88
N ASP A 98 -3.09 -5.08 -9.70
CA ASP A 98 -3.97 -6.10 -10.29
C ASP A 98 -4.21 -7.24 -9.29
N LEU A 99 -5.34 -7.14 -8.58
CA LEU A 99 -5.78 -8.11 -7.58
C LEU A 99 -6.94 -8.98 -8.09
N ARG A 100 -7.28 -8.89 -9.38
CA ARG A 100 -8.48 -9.55 -9.96
C ARG A 100 -8.39 -11.08 -9.91
N PHE A 101 -7.19 -11.64 -9.78
CA PHE A 101 -7.00 -13.08 -9.64
C PHE A 101 -7.62 -13.64 -8.34
N LEU A 102 -7.77 -12.81 -7.30
CA LEU A 102 -8.42 -13.20 -6.04
C LEU A 102 -9.92 -13.46 -6.21
N ASN A 103 -10.56 -12.77 -7.17
CA ASN A 103 -12.00 -12.89 -7.43
C ASN A 103 -12.38 -14.19 -8.15
N ARG A 104 -11.43 -14.89 -8.79
CA ARG A 104 -11.73 -16.05 -9.66
C ARG A 104 -12.29 -17.28 -8.92
N THR A 105 -12.20 -17.32 -7.59
CA THR A 105 -12.64 -18.49 -6.80
C THR A 105 -14.08 -18.41 -6.29
N THR A 106 -14.80 -17.30 -6.46
CA THR A 106 -16.17 -17.13 -5.93
C THR A 106 -17.29 -17.46 -6.93
N ASN A 107 -16.96 -17.77 -8.19
CA ASN A 107 -17.97 -18.10 -9.23
C ASN A 107 -18.53 -19.54 -9.09
N ARG A 108 -19.25 -19.84 -8.00
CA ARG A 108 -20.24 -20.94 -7.95
C ARG A 108 -21.34 -20.63 -6.93
N SER A 109 -22.42 -20.00 -7.38
CA SER A 109 -23.84 -20.35 -7.08
C SER A 109 -24.74 -19.11 -7.08
N ASN A 110 -25.55 -18.98 -8.12
CA ASN A 110 -26.74 -18.13 -8.13
C ASN A 110 -27.67 -18.58 -7.00
N VAL A 111 -28.03 -17.67 -6.08
CA VAL A 111 -29.28 -17.61 -5.26
C VAL A 111 -29.03 -16.62 -4.12
N ASP A 112 -29.90 -15.61 -4.00
CA ASP A 112 -30.12 -14.59 -2.96
C ASP A 112 -28.95 -13.61 -2.68
N GLU A 113 -29.11 -12.37 -3.17
CA GLU A 113 -28.02 -11.40 -3.46
C GLU A 113 -27.52 -10.59 -2.25
N GLU A 114 -28.35 -10.11 -1.32
CA GLU A 114 -27.87 -9.13 -0.31
C GLU A 114 -27.10 -9.75 0.88
N GLY A 115 -27.52 -10.93 1.37
CA GLY A 115 -26.86 -11.61 2.49
C GLY A 115 -25.56 -12.35 2.11
N LYS A 116 -25.46 -12.79 0.84
CA LYS A 116 -24.23 -13.40 0.31
C LYS A 116 -23.17 -12.37 -0.02
N GLU A 117 -23.54 -11.18 -0.49
CA GLU A 117 -22.56 -10.14 -0.82
C GLU A 117 -21.66 -9.79 0.38
N GLU A 118 -22.23 -9.65 1.58
CA GLU A 118 -21.42 -9.39 2.79
C GLU A 118 -20.54 -10.58 3.21
N GLU A 119 -21.04 -11.82 3.07
CA GLU A 119 -20.27 -13.03 3.38
C GLU A 119 -19.14 -13.23 2.36
N ASP A 120 -19.41 -12.99 1.08
CA ASP A 120 -18.45 -13.06 -0.02
C ASP A 120 -17.36 -11.99 0.13
N VAL A 121 -17.70 -10.78 0.56
CA VAL A 121 -16.72 -9.72 0.87
C VAL A 121 -15.79 -10.15 2.00
N LYS A 122 -16.33 -10.67 3.12
CA LYS A 122 -15.51 -11.18 4.25
C LYS A 122 -14.61 -12.34 3.84
N VAL A 123 -15.11 -13.25 3.02
CA VAL A 123 -14.32 -14.36 2.45
C VAL A 123 -13.19 -13.80 1.57
N LEU A 124 -13.46 -12.78 0.77
CA LEU A 124 -12.48 -12.15 -0.10
C LEU A 124 -11.43 -11.35 0.68
N GLU A 125 -11.82 -10.65 1.75
CA GLU A 125 -10.90 -9.99 2.69
C GLU A 125 -9.94 -10.99 3.32
N LYS A 126 -10.45 -12.14 3.78
CA LYS A 126 -9.60 -13.20 4.32
C LYS A 126 -8.62 -13.73 3.27
N LYS A 127 -9.09 -14.02 2.05
CA LYS A 127 -8.23 -14.44 0.94
C LYS A 127 -7.16 -13.40 0.61
N TYR A 128 -7.52 -12.12 0.63
CA TYR A 128 -6.60 -11.02 0.42
C TYR A 128 -5.50 -10.98 1.48
N MET A 129 -5.87 -11.11 2.77
CA MET A 129 -4.91 -11.13 3.87
C MET A 129 -4.01 -12.36 3.83
N ASP A 130 -4.58 -13.53 3.58
CA ASP A 130 -3.83 -14.79 3.44
C ASP A 130 -2.84 -14.70 2.25
N TRP A 131 -3.28 -14.15 1.12
CA TRP A 131 -2.42 -13.96 -0.05
C TRP A 131 -1.30 -12.94 0.20
N ARG A 132 -1.61 -11.82 0.87
CA ARG A 132 -0.62 -10.82 1.29
C ARG A 132 0.44 -11.43 2.21
N LYS A 133 0.05 -12.32 3.13
CA LYS A 133 0.99 -13.05 3.99
C LYS A 133 1.83 -14.04 3.17
N TYR A 134 1.19 -14.80 2.29
CA TYR A 134 1.85 -15.77 1.41
C TYR A 134 2.94 -15.12 0.55
N ILE A 135 2.68 -13.98 -0.10
CA ILE A 135 3.69 -13.33 -0.95
C ILE A 135 4.88 -12.84 -0.14
N VAL A 136 4.66 -12.32 1.07
CA VAL A 136 5.74 -11.91 1.98
C VAL A 136 6.58 -13.13 2.36
N GLU A 137 5.96 -14.23 2.78
CA GLU A 137 6.68 -15.46 3.14
C GLU A 137 7.47 -16.07 1.97
N LYS A 138 6.99 -15.89 0.73
CA LYS A 138 7.69 -16.38 -0.47
C LYS A 138 8.87 -15.53 -0.89
N MET A 139 8.77 -14.22 -0.71
CA MET A 139 9.82 -13.28 -1.12
C MET A 139 10.84 -13.01 -0.01
N ASP A 140 10.42 -13.07 1.26
CA ASP A 140 11.31 -12.85 2.39
C ASP A 140 12.35 -13.96 2.51
N GLY A 141 13.61 -13.57 2.64
CA GLY A 141 14.74 -14.49 2.66
C GLY A 141 15.17 -15.02 1.29
N MET A 142 14.54 -14.60 0.18
CA MET A 142 14.92 -15.03 -1.17
C MET A 142 16.38 -14.66 -1.49
N GLU A 143 17.15 -15.63 -2.01
CA GLU A 143 18.48 -15.38 -2.54
C GLU A 143 18.40 -15.00 -4.03
N LEU A 144 18.89 -13.81 -4.36
CA LEU A 144 18.99 -13.30 -5.72
C LEU A 144 20.44 -13.39 -6.20
N ASN A 145 20.67 -13.96 -7.39
CA ASN A 145 21.99 -13.95 -8.02
C ASN A 145 22.00 -12.93 -9.16
N LEU A 146 22.69 -11.81 -8.95
CA LEU A 146 22.85 -10.76 -9.96
C LEU A 146 24.33 -10.67 -10.33
N GLU A 147 24.65 -10.98 -11.59
CA GLU A 147 26.03 -10.93 -12.13
C GLU A 147 27.05 -11.79 -11.35
N GLY A 148 26.62 -12.91 -10.76
CA GLY A 148 27.48 -13.79 -9.96
C GLY A 148 27.62 -13.34 -8.50
N VAL A 149 26.96 -12.25 -8.11
CA VAL A 149 26.88 -11.79 -6.71
C VAL A 149 25.55 -12.23 -6.12
N LYS A 150 25.62 -12.92 -4.99
CA LYS A 150 24.44 -13.32 -4.22
C LYS A 150 24.01 -12.22 -3.27
N TYR A 151 22.71 -11.95 -3.27
CA TYR A 151 22.03 -11.04 -2.38
C TYR A 151 20.91 -11.78 -1.66
N ARG A 152 20.61 -11.37 -0.44
CA ARG A 152 19.45 -11.81 0.32
C ARG A 152 18.43 -10.68 0.35
N LEU A 153 17.20 -11.00 -0.02
CA LEU A 153 16.06 -10.10 0.06
C LEU A 153 15.41 -10.22 1.44
N ASN A 154 15.10 -9.09 2.06
CA ASN A 154 14.20 -9.01 3.19
C ASN A 154 12.94 -8.27 2.71
N VAL A 155 11.76 -8.85 2.93
CA VAL A 155 10.49 -8.27 2.49
C VAL A 155 9.54 -8.15 3.67
N ALA A 156 8.96 -6.97 3.80
CA ALA A 156 7.95 -6.69 4.83
C ALA A 156 6.84 -5.84 4.26
N VAL A 157 5.66 -5.91 4.88
CA VAL A 157 4.61 -4.95 4.58
C VAL A 157 4.91 -3.65 5.34
N PRO A 158 4.86 -2.48 4.68
CA PRO A 158 5.08 -1.21 5.36
C PRO A 158 4.10 -1.03 6.52
N ALA A 159 4.56 -0.45 7.63
CA ALA A 159 3.71 -0.17 8.79
C ALA A 159 2.50 0.72 8.46
N SER A 160 2.58 1.54 7.41
CA SER A 160 1.46 2.35 6.92
C SER A 160 0.29 1.51 6.38
N ASP A 161 0.59 0.31 5.90
CA ASP A 161 -0.36 -0.58 5.23
C ASP A 161 -0.77 -1.74 6.16
N ASP A 162 -0.32 -1.74 7.42
CA ASP A 162 -0.76 -2.64 8.49
C ASP A 162 -1.85 -1.99 9.34
N PHE A 163 -3.10 -2.15 8.89
CA PHE A 163 -4.26 -1.59 9.57
C PHE A 163 -4.51 -2.20 10.94
N GLU A 164 -4.24 -3.51 11.12
CA GLU A 164 -4.47 -4.18 12.40
C GLU A 164 -3.50 -3.69 13.47
N ALA A 165 -2.20 -3.63 13.14
CA ALA A 165 -1.21 -3.07 14.05
C ALA A 165 -1.48 -1.59 14.35
N MET A 166 -1.85 -0.82 13.33
CA MET A 166 -2.22 0.59 13.49
C MET A 166 -3.43 0.76 14.42
N LYS A 167 -4.50 -0.01 14.19
CA LYS A 167 -5.72 -0.01 15.00
C LYS A 167 -5.41 -0.39 16.45
N LYS A 168 -4.64 -1.45 16.67
CA LYS A 168 -4.24 -1.89 18.02
C LYS A 168 -3.41 -0.82 18.74
N ALA A 169 -2.40 -0.25 18.08
CA ALA A 169 -1.58 0.82 18.65
C ALA A 169 -2.43 2.05 19.02
N TRP A 170 -3.44 2.35 18.20
CA TRP A 170 -4.44 3.37 18.48
C TRP A 170 -5.27 3.01 19.72
N GLU A 171 -5.90 1.86 19.76
CA GLU A 171 -6.73 1.41 20.89
C GLU A 171 -5.93 1.41 22.21
N GLU A 172 -4.69 0.93 22.19
CA GLU A 172 -3.79 0.95 23.34
C GLU A 172 -3.44 2.37 23.79
N PHE A 173 -3.17 3.28 22.84
CA PHE A 173 -2.86 4.68 23.16
C PHE A 173 -4.02 5.37 23.89
N TYR A 174 -5.27 5.16 23.48
CA TYR A 174 -6.42 5.78 24.17
C TYR A 174 -6.82 5.05 25.46
N ALA A 175 -6.69 3.73 25.50
CA ALA A 175 -7.01 2.93 26.69
C ALA A 175 -6.03 3.18 27.84
N PHE A 176 -4.74 3.41 27.54
CA PHE A 176 -3.67 3.48 28.55
C PHE A 176 -2.94 4.83 28.61
N GLY A 177 -2.87 5.59 27.51
CA GLY A 177 -2.12 6.86 27.39
C GLY A 177 -2.78 8.08 28.03
N ASN A 178 -4.03 7.96 28.50
CA ASN A 178 -4.78 9.04 29.18
C ASN A 178 -4.52 9.13 30.71
N ARG A 179 -3.59 8.35 31.27
CA ARG A 179 -3.34 8.30 32.73
C ARG A 179 -2.37 9.38 33.26
N GLY A 180 -1.86 10.26 32.42
CA GLY A 180 -1.08 11.41 32.85
C GLY A 180 -1.15 12.52 31.82
N HIS A 181 -1.21 13.77 32.27
CA HIS A 181 -1.32 14.99 31.45
C HIS A 181 -0.44 14.97 30.18
N SER A 182 -0.98 14.44 29.08
CA SER A 182 -0.34 14.43 27.77
C SER A 182 -0.43 15.85 27.20
N ARG A 183 0.68 16.59 27.25
CA ARG A 183 0.84 17.90 26.59
C ARG A 183 0.87 17.81 25.05
N SER A 184 0.81 16.61 24.48
CA SER A 184 0.62 16.42 23.05
C SER A 184 -0.85 16.66 22.74
N GLY A 185 -1.14 17.76 22.05
CA GLY A 185 -2.49 18.22 21.75
C GLY A 185 -3.40 17.10 21.26
N ARG A 186 -4.65 17.15 21.74
CA ARG A 186 -5.81 16.32 21.39
C ARG A 186 -5.85 15.99 19.90
N GLN A 187 -5.16 14.94 19.47
CA GLN A 187 -5.54 14.27 18.24
C GLN A 187 -6.78 13.47 18.63
N GLU A 188 -7.93 13.80 18.07
CA GLU A 188 -9.15 13.03 18.29
C GLU A 188 -9.14 11.84 17.30
N PRO A 189 -9.69 10.66 17.67
CA PRO A 189 -9.71 9.45 16.83
C PRO A 189 -10.43 9.58 15.50
N ASP A 190 -11.16 10.67 15.34
CA ASP A 190 -11.97 11.02 14.19
C ASP A 190 -11.29 12.01 13.23
N THR A 191 -10.07 12.47 13.56
CA THR A 191 -9.40 13.53 12.82
C THR A 191 -8.25 12.98 11.99
N ILE A 192 -8.44 12.95 10.67
CA ILE A 192 -7.42 12.53 9.70
C ILE A 192 -6.68 13.76 9.16
N VAL A 193 -5.35 13.73 9.24
CA VAL A 193 -4.48 14.79 8.70
C VAL A 193 -3.80 14.29 7.43
N LEU A 194 -4.19 14.85 6.29
CA LEU A 194 -3.59 14.54 4.99
C LEU A 194 -2.58 15.62 4.60
N ARG A 195 -1.40 15.22 4.12
CA ARG A 195 -0.30 16.13 3.73
C ARG A 195 0.32 15.71 2.40
N GLY A 196 0.90 16.67 1.69
CA GLY A 196 1.63 16.42 0.44
C GLY A 196 0.75 16.10 -0.78
N LEU A 197 -0.55 16.37 -0.70
CA LEU A 197 -1.47 16.14 -1.81
C LEU A 197 -1.40 17.28 -2.84
N PRO A 198 -1.40 16.98 -4.15
CA PRO A 198 -1.43 18.01 -5.19
C PRO A 198 -2.69 18.88 -5.10
N SER A 199 -2.53 20.19 -5.01
CA SER A 199 -3.65 21.15 -4.94
C SER A 199 -4.62 21.03 -6.11
N ARG A 200 -4.11 20.67 -7.30
CA ARG A 200 -4.89 20.48 -8.52
C ARG A 200 -5.95 19.38 -8.42
N TRP A 201 -5.74 18.36 -7.59
CA TRP A 201 -6.74 17.29 -7.40
C TRP A 201 -8.05 17.81 -6.79
N PHE A 202 -7.95 18.92 -6.07
CA PHE A 202 -9.04 19.53 -5.32
C PHE A 202 -9.58 20.80 -5.97
N ALA A 203 -9.04 21.19 -7.12
CA ALA A 203 -9.47 22.38 -7.82
C ALA A 203 -10.63 22.08 -8.78
N GLU A 204 -11.44 23.09 -9.09
CA GLU A 204 -12.49 22.97 -10.10
C GLU A 204 -11.84 22.95 -11.49
N PRO A 205 -12.08 21.88 -12.29
CA PRO A 205 -11.48 21.76 -13.61
C PRO A 205 -11.80 22.98 -14.46
N LEU A 206 -10.79 23.56 -15.11
CA LEU A 206 -10.90 24.69 -16.05
C LEU A 206 -11.32 26.05 -15.44
N VAL A 207 -11.67 26.12 -14.15
CA VAL A 207 -12.15 27.34 -13.51
C VAL A 207 -11.07 28.00 -12.65
N SER A 208 -10.32 27.21 -11.89
CA SER A 208 -9.33 27.74 -10.95
C SER A 208 -8.21 26.74 -10.70
N SER A 209 -7.01 27.24 -10.40
CA SER A 209 -5.89 26.43 -9.89
C SER A 209 -5.88 26.31 -8.37
N LYS A 210 -6.76 27.06 -7.68
CA LYS A 210 -6.90 27.00 -6.23
C LYS A 210 -7.81 25.83 -5.86
N PRO A 211 -7.50 25.09 -4.79
CA PRO A 211 -8.36 24.02 -4.33
C PRO A 211 -9.69 24.60 -3.83
N SER A 212 -10.78 23.93 -4.19
CA SER A 212 -12.15 24.26 -3.80
C SER A 212 -12.58 23.42 -2.62
N MET A 213 -13.16 24.07 -1.61
CA MET A 213 -13.74 23.40 -0.45
C MET A 213 -14.85 22.43 -0.87
N LEU A 214 -15.66 22.83 -1.86
CA LEU A 214 -16.78 22.03 -2.37
C LEU A 214 -16.30 20.74 -3.02
N VAL A 215 -15.34 20.85 -3.96
CA VAL A 215 -14.73 19.68 -4.63
C VAL A 215 -14.14 18.73 -3.61
N THR A 216 -13.43 19.27 -2.62
CA THR A 216 -12.74 18.45 -1.62
C THR A 216 -13.73 17.74 -0.70
N HIS A 217 -14.74 18.45 -0.23
CA HIS A 217 -15.82 17.87 0.55
C HIS A 217 -16.52 16.75 -0.24
N SER A 218 -16.80 16.99 -1.52
CA SER A 218 -17.47 16.02 -2.38
C SER A 218 -16.65 14.73 -2.53
N ILE A 219 -15.35 14.85 -2.78
CA ILE A 219 -14.41 13.71 -2.85
C ILE A 219 -14.43 12.92 -1.54
N PHE A 220 -14.20 13.56 -0.39
CA PHE A 220 -14.09 12.85 0.88
C PHE A 220 -15.43 12.35 1.41
N SER A 221 -16.56 12.98 1.03
CA SER A 221 -17.89 12.54 1.44
C SER A 221 -18.25 11.16 0.90
N ARG A 222 -17.58 10.71 -0.17
CA ARG A 222 -17.67 9.32 -0.67
C ARG A 222 -17.11 8.29 0.30
N LEU A 223 -16.21 8.70 1.20
CA LEU A 223 -15.60 7.82 2.20
C LEU A 223 -16.38 7.79 3.52
N GLY A 224 -17.43 8.60 3.65
CA GLY A 224 -18.26 8.64 4.85
C GLY A 224 -18.69 10.06 5.22
N THR A 225 -19.27 10.18 6.42
CA THR A 225 -19.77 11.46 6.93
C THR A 225 -18.65 12.31 7.52
N ILE A 226 -18.50 13.53 7.01
CA ILE A 226 -17.48 14.48 7.47
C ILE A 226 -18.12 15.47 8.44
N ARG A 227 -17.61 15.55 9.66
CA ARG A 227 -18.06 16.55 10.65
C ARG A 227 -17.49 17.94 10.37
N TYR A 228 -16.20 18.00 10.08
CA TYR A 228 -15.48 19.24 9.88
C TYR A 228 -14.32 19.00 8.92
N PHE A 229 -14.10 19.94 8.01
CA PHE A 229 -13.00 19.90 7.07
C PHE A 229 -12.22 21.21 7.10
N ARG A 230 -10.89 21.11 7.19
CA ARG A 230 -9.99 22.26 7.14
C ARG A 230 -8.87 22.01 6.15
N MET A 231 -8.68 22.97 5.24
CA MET A 231 -7.62 22.94 4.26
C MET A 231 -6.56 23.99 4.57
N GLN A 232 -5.29 23.62 4.41
CA GLN A 232 -4.18 24.56 4.49
C GLN A 232 -3.23 24.33 3.32
N LEU A 233 -2.99 25.39 2.56
CA LEU A 233 -2.03 25.39 1.46
C LEU A 233 -0.65 25.73 2.01
N TYR A 234 0.34 24.91 1.63
CA TYR A 234 1.75 25.19 1.84
C TYR A 234 2.30 25.69 0.49
N PHE A 235 2.77 26.94 0.47
CA PHE A 235 3.41 27.58 -0.67
C PHE A 235 4.93 27.52 -0.52
#